data_AF-A0A1G4SPQ6-F1
#
_entry.id   AF-A0A1G4SPQ6-F1
#
_cell.length_a   1.000
_cell.length_b   1.000
_cell.length_c   1.000
_cell.angle_alpha   90.00
_cell.angle_beta   90.00
_cell.angle_gamma   90.00
#
_symmetry.space_group_name_H-M   'P 1'
#
loop_
_entity.id
_entity.type
_entity.pdbx_description
1 polymer ?
#
loop_
_entity_poly.entity_id
_entity_poly.type
_entity_poly.pdbx_seq_one_letter_code
_entity_poly.pdbx_strand_id
1 'polypeptide(L)' 'MNGSKIRWLLPDDEYIENQVSNIVEFLPLLQMVNAVSYKALSYKVAHIELILDDEMYISVVLEGAAK' A
#
# COMPACT_ATOMS: atom_id res chain seq x y z
N MET A 1 5.83 11.45 15.50
CA MET A 1 4.40 11.10 15.32
C MET A 1 4.36 9.59 15.07
N ASN A 2 3.60 8.84 15.85
CA ASN A 2 3.51 7.38 15.71
C ASN A 2 2.46 7.04 14.64
N GLY A 3 2.87 7.02 13.37
CA GLY A 3 2.03 6.53 12.27
C GLY A 3 2.23 5.04 12.04
N SER A 4 1.25 4.37 11.44
CA SER A 4 1.43 3.01 10.94
C SER A 4 2.32 3.02 9.70
N LYS A 5 3.32 2.15 9.67
CA LYS A 5 4.20 1.98 8.51
C LYS A 5 3.48 1.21 7.42
N ILE A 6 3.47 1.77 6.21
CA ILE A 6 2.94 1.13 5.01
C ILE A 6 4.10 0.89 4.05
N ARG A 7 4.15 -0.31 3.47
CA ARG A 7 5.05 -0.68 2.39
C ARG A 7 4.22 -1.02 1.16
N TRP A 8 4.38 -0.25 0.09
CA TRP A 8 3.75 -0.53 -1.20
C TRP A 8 4.69 -1.41 -2.00
N LEU A 9 4.29 -2.64 -2.31
CA LEU A 9 5.06 -3.55 -3.14
C LEU A 9 4.64 -3.38 -4.60
N LEU A 10 5.57 -2.98 -5.45
CA LEU A 10 5.37 -2.78 -6.88
C LEU A 10 5.50 -4.11 -7.64
N PRO A 11 5.00 -4.20 -8.89
CA PRO A 11 5.07 -5.43 -9.69
C PRO A 11 6.48 -5.88 -10.08
N ASP A 12 7.48 -5.01 -9.95
CA ASP A 12 8.90 -5.25 -10.24
C ASP A 12 9.72 -5.57 -8.97
N ASP A 13 9.04 -5.96 -7.89
CA ASP A 13 9.59 -6.26 -6.56
C ASP A 13 10.25 -5.05 -5.86
N GLU A 14 10.18 -3.85 -6.45
CA GLU A 14 10.52 -2.62 -5.75
C GLU A 14 9.46 -2.27 -4.71
N TYR A 15 9.84 -1.49 -3.69
CA TYR A 15 8.87 -1.01 -2.71
C TYR A 15 9.07 0.45 -2.33
N ILE A 16 7.99 1.03 -1.84
CA ILE A 16 7.97 2.40 -1.32
C ILE A 16 7.42 2.37 0.09
N GLU A 17 7.99 3.16 0.99
CA GLU A 17 7.52 3.28 2.36
C GLU A 17 6.94 4.65 2.66
N ASN A 18 5.85 4.67 3.42
CA ASN A 18 5.27 5.87 3.98
C ASN A 18 4.67 5.58 5.36
N GLN A 19 4.46 6.64 6.13
CA GLN A 19 3.71 6.56 7.37
C GLN A 19 2.31 7.14 7.21
N VAL A 20 1.33 6.46 7.77
CA VAL A 20 -0.07 6.88 7.80
C VAL A 20 -0.50 7.08 9.25
N SER A 21 -0.94 8.29 9.57
CA SER A 21 -1.29 8.67 10.95
C SER A 21 -2.54 7.96 11.48
N ASN A 22 -3.52 7.67 10.61
CA ASN A 22 -4.77 6.99 10.98
C ASN A 22 -5.04 5.81 10.05
N ILE A 23 -4.58 4.63 10.48
CA ILE A 23 -4.71 3.42 9.68
C ILE A 23 -6.17 2.93 9.56
N VAL A 24 -6.97 3.19 10.59
CA VAL A 24 -8.37 2.74 10.68
C VAL A 24 -9.22 3.44 9.62
N GLU A 25 -8.94 4.71 9.33
CA GLU A 25 -9.59 5.44 8.23
C GLU A 25 -8.96 5.16 6.87
N PHE A 26 -7.65 4.94 6.82
CA PHE A 26 -6.92 4.76 5.57
C PHE A 26 -7.26 3.46 4.84
N LEU A 27 -7.33 2.32 5.53
CA LEU A 27 -7.57 1.04 4.87
C LEU A 27 -8.94 0.98 4.16
N PRO A 28 -10.06 1.43 4.77
CA PRO A 28 -11.34 1.52 4.07
C PRO A 28 -11.28 2.44 2.86
N LEU A 29 -10.64 3.61 2.97
CA LEU A 29 -10.48 4.54 1.84
C LEU A 29 -9.73 3.88 0.67
N LEU A 30 -8.67 3.14 0.98
CA LEU A 30 -7.90 2.41 -0.01
C LEU A 30 -8.72 1.33 -0.73
N GLN A 31 -9.66 0.68 -0.03
CA GLN A 31 -10.58 -0.29 -0.63
C GLN A 31 -11.67 0.36 -1.51
N MET A 32 -11.93 1.66 -1.33
CA MET A 32 -12.94 2.40 -2.10
C MET A 32 -12.41 2.99 -3.40
N VAL A 33 -11.08 3.07 -3.58
CA VAL A 33 -10.47 3.62 -4.80
C VAL A 33 -10.27 2.55 -5.86
N ASN A 34 -10.45 2.91 -7.13
CA ASN A 34 -10.28 1.98 -8.26
C ASN A 34 -8.80 1.68 -8.56
N ALA A 35 -7.91 2.62 -8.24
CA ALA A 35 -6.49 2.53 -8.53
C ALA A 35 -5.68 3.46 -7.62
N VAL A 36 -4.39 3.13 -7.48
CA VAL A 36 -3.37 3.97 -6.86
C VAL A 36 -2.39 4.40 -7.95
N SER A 37 -2.04 5.68 -8.00
CA SER A 37 -1.10 6.21 -9.00
C SER A 37 0.25 6.54 -8.38
N TYR A 38 1.33 6.10 -9.02
CA TYR A 38 2.71 6.43 -8.66
C TYR A 38 3.57 6.57 -9.92
N LYS A 39 4.44 7.58 -9.99
CA LYS A 39 5.30 7.88 -11.16
C LYS A 39 4.53 7.84 -12.51
N ALA A 40 3.33 8.41 -12.54
CA ALA A 40 2.43 8.43 -13.71
C ALA A 40 1.96 7.03 -14.21
N LEU A 41 2.18 5.99 -13.42
CA LEU A 41 1.62 4.66 -13.63
C LEU A 41 0.45 4.44 -12.67
N SER A 42 -0.57 3.71 -13.14
CA SER A 42 -1.72 3.31 -12.34
C SER A 42 -1.62 1.84 -11.98
N TYR A 43 -1.91 1.56 -10.72
CA TYR A 43 -1.87 0.22 -10.15
C TYR A 43 -3.20 -0.11 -9.50
N LYS A 44 -3.54 -1.39 -9.46
CA LYS A 44 -4.62 -1.90 -8.61
C LYS A 44 -4.02 -2.48 -7.34
N VAL A 45 -4.78 -2.41 -6.25
CA VAL A 45 -4.43 -3.13 -5.03
C VAL A 45 -4.79 -4.59 -5.23
N ALA A 46 -3.80 -5.47 -5.26
CA ALA A 46 -4.01 -6.90 -5.38
C ALA A 46 -4.46 -7.50 -4.03
N HIS A 47 -3.76 -7.16 -2.96
CA HIS A 47 -4.12 -7.54 -1.59
C HIS A 47 -3.37 -6.67 -0.56
N ILE A 48 -3.81 -6.74 0.70
CA ILE A 48 -3.25 -6.00 1.83
C ILE A 48 -2.94 -7.00 2.94
N GLU A 49 -1.74 -6.91 3.53
CA GLU A 49 -1.25 -7.85 4.55
C GLU A 49 -0.68 -7.09 5.75
N LEU A 50 -0.81 -7.64 6.94
CA LEU A 50 -0.06 -7.21 8.12
C LEU A 50 1.15 -8.11 8.27
N ILE A 51 2.34 -7.52 8.17
CA ILE A 51 3.61 -8.23 8.32
C ILE A 51 4.11 -8.11 9.76
N LEU A 52 4.38 -9.26 10.37
CA LEU A 52 4.88 -9.41 11.74
C LEU A 52 6.36 -9.82 11.69
N ASP A 53 7.22 -8.93 11.19
CA ASP A 53 8.67 -9.10 11.16
C ASP A 53 9.33 -8.28 12.29
N ASP A 54 10.65 -8.13 12.29
CA ASP A 54 11.41 -7.31 13.25
C ASP A 54 10.83 -5.90 13.43
N GLU A 55 10.26 -5.33 12.36
CA GLU A 55 9.41 -4.14 12.41
C GLU A 55 8.02 -4.47 11.83
N MET A 56 6.96 -4.16 12.58
CA MET A 56 5.59 -4.36 12.11
C MET A 56 5.20 -3.31 11.06
N TYR A 57 4.69 -3.76 9.92
CA TYR A 57 4.18 -2.87 8.87
C TYR A 57 3.03 -3.51 8.10
N ILE A 58 2.26 -2.68 7.41
CA ILE A 58 1.23 -3.13 6.48
C ILE A 58 1.81 -3.14 5.07
N SER A 59 1.78 -4.30 4.42
CA SER A 59 2.12 -4.45 3.02
C SER A 59 0.87 -4.20 2.16
N VAL A 60 0.97 -3.31 1.19
CA VAL A 60 -0.05 -3.13 0.14
C VAL A 60 0.57 -3.59 -1.17
N VAL A 61 0.13 -4.73 -1.67
CA VAL A 61 0.67 -5.32 -2.89
C VAL A 61 -0.07 -4.76 -4.09
N LEU A 62 0.69 -4.27 -5.07
CA LEU A 62 0.17 -3.63 -6.27
C LEU A 62 0.36 -4.53 -7.49
N GLU A 63 -0.63 -4.53 -8.37
CA GLU A 63 -0.55 -5.11 -9.71
C GLU A 63 -0.74 -4.02 -10.77
N GLY A 64 -0.20 -4.24 -11.97
CA GLY A 64 -0.40 -3.30 -13.07
C GLY A 64 -1.90 -3.14 -13.37
N ALA A 65 -2.38 -1.91 -13.51
CA ALA A 65 -3.75 -1.68 -13.95
C ALA A 65 -3.88 -2.16 -15.40
N ALA A 66 -4.50 -3.33 -15.61
CA ALA A 66 -4.86 -3.78 -16.95
C ALA A 66 -5.67 -2.67 -17.66
N LYS A 67 -5.29 -2.37 -18.91
CA LYS A 67 -6.00 -1.43 -19.78
C LYS A 67 -7.42 -1.89 -20.07
#